data_AF-A0A2V6GL97-F1
#
_entry.id   AF-A0A2V6GL97-F1
#
_cell.length_a   1.000
_cell.length_b   1.000
_cell.length_c   1.000
_cell.angle_alpha   90.00
_cell.angle_beta   90.00
_cell.angle_gamma   90.00
#
_symmetry.space_group_name_H-M   'P 1'
#
loop_
_entity.id
_entity.type
_entity.pdbx_description
1 polymer ?
#
loop_
_entity_poly.entity_id
_entity_poly.type
_entity_poly.pdbx_seq_one_letter_code
_entity_poly.pdbx_strand_id
1 'polypeptide(L)'
;MSLIPFAPFAKATTWQALPPLQQHSMFRQNVQNSQNRFSSKAFGLSESILLILLILSEFATSRCLRARRPSLHSTMKKFLSVSLLSVLIAFGLQAAPESKTAKNPPPVQSSSVKSGEATSKPATDENAKPIDPSNMDPSAKPADDFFFYANGGWIKRTEIPPEYSRWGSFNQLIEHNNDALHVIAEKAAKTKADPKTAPEMQKVGDYYASGMDEKTIEAMRTKPLQDELSKIDNLKDRQDVLKEIAHLHTIGVNAFFNFGSGQDDKDSTREIAQAVQGGLGMPDRDYYTKDDDASKKLRDAYVGHVTKMLTLLGESAEKAGADAKKILALETSLAQASRTRVELRDPQKNYNKMTPDEFQKITPDWN
;
A
#
# COMPACT_ATOMS: atom_id res chain seq x y z
N MET A 1 5.48 13.45 -60.62
CA MET A 1 6.87 13.13 -61.01
C MET A 1 7.75 13.65 -59.89
N SER A 2 8.52 12.88 -59.12
CA SER A 2 9.02 11.51 -59.24
C SER A 2 9.28 11.00 -57.81
N LEU A 3 8.78 9.79 -57.54
CA LEU A 3 9.00 9.01 -56.33
C LEU A 3 10.43 8.46 -56.31
N ILE A 4 11.07 8.44 -55.14
CA ILE A 4 12.32 7.70 -54.88
C ILE A 4 11.95 6.51 -53.97
N PRO A 5 12.36 5.26 -54.29
CA PRO A 5 11.77 4.06 -53.71
C PRO A 5 12.48 3.58 -52.43
N PHE A 6 11.69 3.00 -51.53
CA PHE A 6 12.13 2.15 -50.42
C PHE A 6 12.57 0.77 -50.95
N ALA A 7 13.74 0.30 -50.50
CA ALA A 7 14.18 -1.09 -50.66
C ALA A 7 14.15 -1.81 -49.29
N PRO A 8 13.75 -3.09 -49.21
CA PRO A 8 13.57 -3.81 -47.96
C PRO A 8 14.85 -4.52 -47.52
N PHE A 9 15.20 -4.44 -46.23
CA PHE A 9 16.20 -5.33 -45.63
C PHE A 9 15.50 -6.36 -44.74
N ALA A 10 15.43 -7.59 -45.24
CA ALA A 10 15.21 -8.79 -44.45
C ALA A 10 16.58 -9.39 -44.12
N LYS A 11 16.84 -9.63 -42.82
CA LYS A 11 17.46 -10.85 -42.29
C LYS A 11 17.42 -10.79 -40.77
N ALA A 12 16.62 -11.68 -40.19
CA ALA A 12 16.61 -11.99 -38.79
C ALA A 12 17.95 -12.66 -38.41
N THR A 13 18.66 -12.09 -37.45
CA THR A 13 19.80 -12.73 -36.80
C THR A 13 19.41 -13.00 -35.36
N THR A 14 19.35 -14.28 -35.03
CA THR A 14 19.10 -14.86 -33.72
C THR A 14 20.11 -14.35 -32.69
N TRP A 15 19.64 -13.76 -31.59
CA TRP A 15 20.45 -13.50 -30.40
C TRP A 15 20.63 -14.81 -29.61
N GLN A 16 21.82 -15.40 -29.70
CA GLN A 16 22.26 -16.47 -28.80
C GLN A 16 22.78 -15.85 -27.49
N ALA A 17 22.21 -16.29 -26.37
CA ALA A 17 22.67 -15.97 -25.02
C ALA A 17 23.98 -16.73 -24.71
N LEU A 18 24.96 -16.04 -24.09
CA LEU A 18 26.19 -16.63 -23.57
C LEU A 18 25.98 -17.18 -22.13
N PRO A 19 26.63 -18.30 -21.74
CA PRO A 19 26.31 -19.07 -20.54
C PRO A 19 26.96 -18.57 -19.22
N PRO A 20 26.36 -18.89 -18.05
CA PRO A 20 26.74 -18.38 -16.74
C PRO A 20 27.81 -19.24 -16.05
N LEU A 21 29.10 -18.90 -16.20
CA LEU A 21 30.17 -19.60 -15.47
C LEU A 21 31.30 -18.72 -14.90
N GLN A 22 31.05 -17.43 -14.63
CA GLN A 22 32.02 -16.58 -13.92
C GLN A 22 31.51 -15.86 -12.67
N GLN A 23 30.24 -16.00 -12.28
CA GLN A 23 29.74 -15.47 -10.99
C GLN A 23 29.76 -16.49 -9.84
N HIS A 24 30.04 -17.77 -10.12
CA HIS A 24 29.99 -18.86 -9.13
C HIS A 24 31.30 -19.14 -8.38
N SER A 25 32.46 -18.58 -8.78
CA SER A 25 33.74 -18.87 -8.10
C SER A 25 34.00 -17.96 -6.89
N MET A 26 33.55 -16.70 -6.90
CA MET A 26 33.75 -15.79 -5.76
C MET A 26 32.76 -16.01 -4.61
N PHE A 27 31.57 -16.57 -4.88
CA PHE A 27 30.59 -16.87 -3.83
C PHE A 27 30.94 -18.15 -3.05
N ARG A 28 31.60 -19.14 -3.68
CA ARG A 28 32.03 -20.37 -3.00
C ARG A 28 33.17 -20.15 -2.00
N GLN A 29 34.06 -19.20 -2.25
CA GLN A 29 35.19 -18.95 -1.35
C GLN A 29 34.76 -18.30 -0.02
N ASN A 30 33.67 -17.51 -0.01
CA ASN A 30 33.16 -16.85 1.19
C ASN A 30 32.22 -17.74 2.05
N VAL A 31 31.58 -18.75 1.45
CA VAL A 31 30.74 -19.72 2.19
C VAL A 31 31.58 -20.80 2.86
N GLN A 32 32.72 -21.19 2.27
CA GLN A 32 33.64 -22.15 2.89
C GLN A 32 34.31 -21.60 4.18
N ASN A 33 34.50 -20.29 4.27
CA ASN A 33 35.12 -19.62 5.43
C ASN A 33 34.16 -19.37 6.60
N SER A 34 32.84 -19.49 6.41
CA SER A 34 31.84 -19.33 7.48
C SER A 34 31.39 -20.65 8.10
N GLN A 35 31.57 -21.79 7.43
CA GLN A 35 31.18 -23.10 7.96
C GLN A 35 32.22 -23.78 8.87
N ASN A 36 33.47 -23.29 8.93
CA ASN A 36 34.51 -23.84 9.82
C ASN A 36 34.42 -23.38 11.29
N ARG A 37 33.29 -22.81 11.74
CA ARG A 37 33.16 -22.26 13.10
C ARG A 37 32.07 -22.84 14.00
N PHE A 38 31.39 -23.90 13.60
CA PHE A 38 30.48 -24.63 14.51
C PHE A 38 30.54 -26.14 14.27
N SER A 39 31.36 -26.83 15.06
CA SER A 39 31.29 -28.28 15.23
C SER A 39 31.50 -28.62 16.70
N SER A 40 30.49 -29.22 17.32
CA SER A 40 30.67 -30.24 18.37
C SER A 40 29.31 -30.77 18.86
N LYS A 41 29.03 -32.05 18.52
CA LYS A 41 28.43 -33.14 19.34
C LYS A 41 27.03 -32.91 19.93
N ALA A 42 26.11 -33.85 20.06
CA ALA A 42 25.87 -35.24 19.65
C ALA A 42 24.45 -35.56 20.18
N PHE A 43 23.70 -36.47 19.56
CA PHE A 43 22.88 -37.53 20.17
C PHE A 43 21.93 -38.12 19.12
N GLY A 44 22.08 -39.42 18.88
CA GLY A 44 21.23 -40.19 17.97
C GLY A 44 19.94 -40.64 18.63
N LEU A 45 18.85 -40.66 17.85
CA LEU A 45 17.61 -41.33 18.16
C LEU A 45 17.17 -42.14 16.93
N SER A 46 16.84 -43.42 17.15
CA SER A 46 16.51 -44.41 16.12
C SER A 46 15.19 -44.08 15.38
N GLU A 47 15.12 -44.45 14.11
CA GLU A 47 13.97 -44.27 13.19
C GLU A 47 12.61 -44.74 13.76
N SER A 48 12.61 -45.65 14.73
CA SER A 48 11.40 -46.14 15.42
C SER A 48 10.64 -45.08 16.23
N ILE A 49 11.30 -44.00 16.69
CA ILE A 49 10.65 -42.94 17.48
C ILE A 49 9.94 -41.92 16.58
N LEU A 50 10.44 -41.73 15.36
CA LEU A 50 9.81 -40.85 14.37
C LEU A 50 8.47 -41.42 13.87
N LEU A 51 8.39 -42.75 13.73
CA LEU A 51 7.17 -43.43 13.32
C LEU A 51 6.07 -43.40 14.40
N ILE A 52 6.45 -43.46 15.68
CA ILE A 52 5.51 -43.35 16.81
C ILE A 52 4.99 -41.91 16.98
N LEU A 53 5.84 -40.91 16.74
CA LEU A 53 5.43 -39.50 16.75
C LEU A 53 4.52 -39.12 15.57
N LEU A 54 4.71 -39.75 14.40
CA LEU A 54 3.82 -39.57 13.25
C LEU A 54 2.43 -40.19 13.48
N ILE A 55 2.36 -41.39 14.08
CA ILE A 55 1.09 -42.06 14.39
C ILE A 55 0.30 -41.32 15.49
N LEU A 56 0.99 -40.71 16.46
CA LEU A 56 0.34 -39.87 17.48
C LEU A 56 -0.16 -38.52 16.91
N SER A 57 0.46 -38.00 15.85
CA SER A 57 0.00 -36.77 15.17
C SER A 57 -1.30 -37.01 14.38
N GLU A 58 -1.50 -38.19 13.80
CA GLU A 58 -2.73 -38.53 13.06
C GLU A 58 -3.91 -38.84 13.99
N PHE A 59 -3.66 -39.41 15.18
CA PHE A 59 -4.70 -39.63 16.19
C PHE A 59 -5.15 -38.33 16.89
N ALA A 60 -4.27 -37.34 17.05
CA ALA A 60 -4.65 -36.02 17.53
C ALA A 60 -5.49 -35.23 16.50
N THR A 61 -5.30 -35.51 15.20
CA THR A 61 -6.01 -34.80 14.12
C THR A 61 -7.44 -35.31 13.91
N SER A 62 -7.73 -36.58 14.23
CA SER A 62 -9.07 -37.17 14.02
C SER A 62 -10.05 -36.99 15.20
N ARG A 63 -9.59 -36.64 16.40
CA ARG A 63 -10.46 -36.36 17.58
C ARG A 63 -10.64 -34.88 17.91
N CYS A 64 -10.02 -33.97 17.15
CA CYS A 64 -10.15 -32.52 17.35
C CYS A 64 -11.07 -31.81 16.32
N LEU A 65 -11.91 -32.56 15.60
CA LEU A 65 -12.95 -32.01 14.70
C LEU A 65 -14.30 -31.71 15.39
N ARG A 66 -14.34 -31.77 16.72
CA ARG A 66 -15.51 -31.35 17.53
C ARG A 66 -15.09 -30.58 18.78
N ALA A 67 -14.13 -29.65 18.63
CA ALA A 67 -13.84 -28.63 19.62
C ALA A 67 -14.04 -27.25 18.97
N ARG A 68 -14.82 -26.40 19.63
CA ARG A 68 -15.29 -25.06 19.21
C ARG A 68 -14.31 -24.33 18.29
N ARG A 69 -14.68 -24.10 17.02
CA ARG A 69 -14.10 -23.03 16.22
C ARG A 69 -14.27 -21.74 17.02
N PRO A 70 -13.22 -20.99 17.40
CA PRO A 70 -13.41 -19.59 17.72
C PRO A 70 -14.09 -18.96 16.50
N SER A 71 -15.21 -18.28 16.73
CA SER A 71 -16.12 -17.88 15.65
C SER A 71 -15.37 -17.02 14.62
N LEU A 72 -15.57 -17.32 13.34
CA LEU A 72 -15.11 -16.51 12.18
C LEU A 72 -15.30 -15.01 12.43
N HIS A 73 -16.40 -14.70 13.12
CA HIS A 73 -16.77 -13.42 13.69
C HIS A 73 -15.66 -12.67 14.44
N SER A 74 -14.97 -13.33 15.38
CA SER A 74 -13.90 -12.69 16.17
C SER A 74 -12.72 -12.28 15.29
N THR A 75 -12.40 -13.06 14.26
CA THR A 75 -11.33 -12.74 13.31
C THR A 75 -11.72 -11.59 12.39
N MET A 76 -12.97 -11.56 11.91
CA MET A 76 -13.49 -10.47 11.09
C MET A 76 -13.49 -9.14 11.84
N LYS A 77 -13.90 -9.12 13.11
CA LYS A 77 -13.81 -7.92 13.95
C LYS A 77 -12.40 -7.35 13.97
N LYS A 78 -11.39 -8.18 14.25
CA LYS A 78 -10.00 -7.73 14.34
C LYS A 78 -9.44 -7.28 12.99
N PHE A 79 -9.83 -7.93 11.90
CA PHE A 79 -9.49 -7.49 10.56
C PHE A 79 -10.08 -6.10 10.25
N LEU A 80 -11.34 -5.85 10.60
CA LEU A 80 -11.97 -4.53 10.46
C LEU A 80 -11.27 -3.48 11.32
N SER A 81 -10.88 -3.81 12.56
CA SER A 81 -10.11 -2.91 13.42
C SER A 81 -8.75 -2.56 12.80
N VAL A 82 -8.05 -3.52 12.20
CA VAL A 82 -6.77 -3.26 11.51
C VAL A 82 -6.96 -2.47 10.22
N SER A 83 -8.04 -2.73 9.46
CA SER A 83 -8.39 -1.96 8.26
C SER A 83 -8.68 -0.50 8.62
N LEU A 84 -9.42 -0.26 9.69
CA LEU A 84 -9.67 1.07 10.25
C LEU A 84 -8.36 1.76 10.65
N LEU A 85 -7.45 1.05 11.33
CA LEU A 85 -6.13 1.57 11.71
C LEU A 85 -5.25 1.93 10.50
N SER A 86 -5.36 1.19 9.39
CA SER A 86 -4.55 1.44 8.19
C SER A 86 -4.90 2.73 7.44
N VAL A 87 -6.15 3.21 7.55
CA VAL A 87 -6.64 4.44 6.89
C VAL A 87 -6.31 5.70 7.71
N LEU A 88 -6.19 5.57 9.02
CA LEU A 88 -5.85 6.69 9.92
C LEU A 88 -4.38 7.13 9.83
N ILE A 89 -3.53 6.28 9.25
CA ILE A 89 -2.16 6.67 8.85
C ILE A 89 -2.19 7.55 7.59
N ALA A 90 -3.31 7.61 6.86
CA ALA A 90 -3.47 8.38 5.61
C ALA A 90 -4.48 9.55 5.69
N PHE A 91 -5.40 9.59 6.67
CA PHE A 91 -6.38 10.66 6.81
C PHE A 91 -6.58 11.06 8.28
N GLY A 92 -6.24 12.31 8.60
CA GLY A 92 -6.62 12.96 9.85
C GLY A 92 -8.14 13.06 9.94
N LEU A 93 -8.73 12.31 10.85
CA LEU A 93 -10.16 12.18 11.03
C LEU A 93 -10.71 13.43 11.74
N GLN A 94 -11.48 14.27 11.04
CA GLN A 94 -12.42 15.18 11.68
C GLN A 94 -13.81 14.97 11.08
N ALA A 95 -14.71 14.41 11.89
CA ALA A 95 -16.14 14.39 11.60
C ALA A 95 -16.72 15.81 11.71
N ALA A 96 -17.30 16.33 10.63
CA ALA A 96 -18.17 17.49 10.66
C ALA A 96 -19.65 17.01 10.67
N PRO A 97 -20.58 17.72 11.35
CA PRO A 97 -21.95 17.29 11.46
C PRO A 97 -22.69 17.40 10.11
N GLU A 98 -23.62 16.47 9.88
CA GLU A 98 -24.45 16.36 8.68
C GLU A 98 -25.17 17.69 8.34
N SER A 99 -24.93 18.19 7.13
CA SER A 99 -25.74 19.24 6.51
C SER A 99 -26.76 18.59 5.56
N LYS A 100 -28.04 18.90 5.79
CA LYS A 100 -29.18 18.37 5.04
C LYS A 100 -29.06 18.66 3.54
N THR A 101 -29.37 17.62 2.76
CA THR A 101 -29.57 17.58 1.29
C THR A 101 -29.90 18.92 0.63
N ALA A 102 -28.91 19.50 -0.06
CA ALA A 102 -29.11 20.55 -1.05
C ALA A 102 -28.94 19.95 -2.46
N LYS A 103 -29.90 20.24 -3.34
CA LYS A 103 -29.93 19.79 -4.75
C LYS A 103 -28.67 20.24 -5.50
N ASN A 104 -28.16 19.36 -6.36
CA ASN A 104 -26.98 19.57 -7.20
C ASN A 104 -27.00 20.95 -7.90
N PRO A 105 -25.92 21.76 -7.81
CA PRO A 105 -25.82 22.97 -8.60
C PRO A 105 -25.50 22.65 -10.07
N PRO A 106 -25.92 23.51 -11.02
CA PRO A 106 -25.62 23.36 -12.45
C PRO A 106 -24.12 23.51 -12.73
N PRO A 107 -23.64 23.05 -13.91
CA PRO A 107 -22.22 23.03 -14.24
C PRO A 107 -21.62 24.45 -14.19
N VAL A 108 -20.54 24.58 -13.41
CA VAL A 108 -19.84 25.85 -13.20
C VAL A 108 -19.19 26.28 -14.53
N GLN A 109 -19.70 27.36 -15.11
CA GLN A 109 -18.99 28.12 -16.13
C GLN A 109 -17.72 28.71 -15.52
N SER A 110 -16.60 28.54 -16.22
CA SER A 110 -15.29 29.09 -15.84
C SER A 110 -15.34 30.61 -15.84
N SER A 111 -15.62 31.20 -14.68
CA SER A 111 -15.36 32.62 -14.44
C SER A 111 -13.89 32.77 -14.04
N SER A 112 -13.12 33.39 -14.93
CA SER A 112 -11.72 33.77 -14.72
C SER A 112 -11.60 34.69 -13.50
N VAL A 113 -11.17 34.14 -12.36
CA VAL A 113 -10.77 34.93 -11.20
C VAL A 113 -9.42 35.56 -11.53
N LYS A 114 -9.37 36.90 -11.53
CA LYS A 114 -8.10 37.65 -11.54
C LYS A 114 -7.31 37.25 -10.30
N SER A 115 -6.22 36.51 -10.51
CA SER A 115 -5.23 36.20 -9.49
C SER A 115 -4.69 37.51 -8.92
N GLY A 116 -4.94 37.74 -7.63
CA GLY A 116 -4.16 38.68 -6.86
C GLY A 116 -2.71 38.22 -6.89
N GLU A 117 -1.82 39.14 -7.23
CA GLU A 117 -0.40 38.90 -7.42
C GLU A 117 0.24 38.53 -6.08
N ALA A 118 0.31 37.23 -5.79
CA ALA A 118 1.22 36.69 -4.79
C ALA A 118 2.61 36.61 -5.43
N THR A 119 3.37 37.71 -5.36
CA THR A 119 4.80 37.72 -5.69
C THR A 119 5.58 36.95 -4.62
N SER A 120 5.49 35.62 -4.64
CA SER A 120 6.60 34.78 -4.19
C SER A 120 6.93 33.87 -5.35
N LYS A 121 7.84 34.34 -6.22
CA LYS A 121 8.53 33.49 -7.19
C LYS A 121 9.02 32.26 -6.39
N PRO A 122 8.66 31.02 -6.75
CA PRO A 122 9.36 29.86 -6.19
C PRO A 122 10.85 30.12 -6.35
N ALA A 123 11.66 29.79 -5.34
CA ALA A 123 13.11 29.91 -5.44
C ALA A 123 13.63 28.89 -6.44
N THR A 124 13.35 29.09 -7.73
CA THR A 124 14.09 28.47 -8.82
C THR A 124 15.48 29.07 -8.75
N ASP A 125 16.46 28.27 -8.35
CA ASP A 125 17.85 28.63 -8.48
C ASP A 125 18.10 29.05 -9.93
N GLU A 126 18.32 30.36 -10.15
CA GLU A 126 18.56 30.92 -11.48
C GLU A 126 19.85 30.37 -12.11
N ASN A 127 20.66 29.64 -11.34
CA ASN A 127 21.87 28.96 -11.78
C ASN A 127 21.70 27.43 -11.94
N ALA A 128 20.50 26.88 -11.74
CA ALA A 128 20.27 25.45 -11.94
C ALA A 128 20.53 25.08 -13.40
N LYS A 129 21.62 24.36 -13.64
CA LYS A 129 21.97 23.90 -14.99
C LYS A 129 20.96 22.84 -15.43
N PRO A 130 20.33 22.96 -16.62
CA PRO A 130 19.40 21.95 -17.12
C PRO A 130 20.00 20.54 -17.20
N ILE A 131 21.31 20.48 -17.47
CA ILE A 131 22.14 19.29 -17.33
C ILE A 131 23.34 19.72 -16.49
N ASP A 132 23.57 19.05 -15.38
CA ASP A 132 24.79 19.24 -14.58
C ASP A 132 25.83 18.19 -14.99
N PRO A 133 26.93 18.57 -15.68
CA PRO A 133 28.00 17.64 -16.06
C PRO A 133 28.64 16.96 -14.86
N SER A 134 28.54 17.52 -13.65
CA SER A 134 29.04 16.88 -12.44
C SER A 134 28.30 15.58 -12.13
N ASN A 135 27.05 15.41 -12.57
CA ASN A 135 26.28 14.17 -12.40
C ASN A 135 26.85 13.01 -13.24
N MET A 136 27.58 13.32 -14.31
CA MET A 136 28.06 12.35 -15.28
C MET A 136 29.31 11.61 -14.80
N ASP A 137 29.49 10.38 -15.28
CA ASP A 137 30.72 9.61 -15.14
C ASP A 137 31.30 9.28 -16.53
N PRO A 138 32.27 10.07 -17.03
CA PRO A 138 32.83 9.84 -18.35
C PRO A 138 33.71 8.58 -18.44
N SER A 139 33.97 7.88 -17.33
CA SER A 139 34.66 6.58 -17.37
C SER A 139 33.75 5.45 -17.85
N ALA A 140 32.43 5.59 -17.74
CA ALA A 140 31.46 4.69 -18.35
C ALA A 140 31.24 5.06 -19.82
N LYS A 141 31.31 4.09 -20.72
CA LYS A 141 31.02 4.33 -22.15
C LYS A 141 29.51 4.49 -22.33
N PRO A 142 29.02 5.58 -22.96
CA PRO A 142 27.58 5.81 -23.15
C PRO A 142 26.85 4.68 -23.90
N ALA A 143 27.54 4.01 -24.83
CA ALA A 143 26.97 2.92 -25.62
C ALA A 143 26.82 1.61 -24.85
N ASP A 144 27.60 1.44 -23.77
CA ASP A 144 27.58 0.23 -22.95
C ASP A 144 26.60 0.40 -21.78
N ASP A 145 26.65 1.57 -21.12
CA ASP A 145 25.77 1.91 -20.00
C ASP A 145 25.53 3.43 -19.94
N PHE A 146 24.48 3.87 -20.64
CA PHE A 146 24.11 5.28 -20.64
C PHE A 146 23.67 5.79 -19.27
N PHE A 147 23.12 4.91 -18.41
CA PHE A 147 22.65 5.30 -17.08
C PHE A 147 23.82 5.72 -16.19
N PHE A 148 24.87 4.90 -16.09
CA PHE A 148 26.07 5.26 -15.32
C PHE A 148 26.89 6.35 -16.00
N TYR A 149 26.93 6.42 -17.34
CA TYR A 149 27.54 7.57 -18.01
C TYR A 149 26.87 8.89 -17.61
N ALA A 150 25.53 8.95 -17.62
CA ALA A 150 24.80 10.18 -17.34
C ALA A 150 24.70 10.51 -15.83
N ASN A 151 24.63 9.50 -14.96
CA ASN A 151 24.30 9.67 -13.54
C ASN A 151 25.37 9.15 -12.57
N GLY A 152 26.44 8.51 -13.07
CA GLY A 152 27.41 7.80 -12.22
C GLY A 152 28.14 8.70 -11.24
N GLY A 153 28.40 9.95 -11.61
CA GLY A 153 28.92 10.96 -10.70
C GLY A 153 27.96 11.22 -9.53
N TRP A 154 26.66 11.36 -9.82
CA TRP A 154 25.62 11.60 -8.81
C TRP A 154 25.46 10.39 -7.88
N ILE A 155 25.36 9.18 -8.45
CA ILE A 155 25.23 7.93 -7.70
C ILE A 155 26.39 7.74 -6.71
N LYS A 156 27.62 8.12 -7.09
CA LYS A 156 28.80 7.98 -6.22
C LYS A 156 28.79 8.91 -5.01
N ARG A 157 28.18 10.10 -5.12
CA ARG A 157 28.23 11.14 -4.08
C ARG A 157 26.95 11.28 -3.27
N THR A 158 25.85 10.70 -3.74
CA THR A 158 24.54 10.92 -3.14
C THR A 158 24.12 9.71 -2.33
N GLU A 159 23.94 9.93 -1.03
CA GLU A 159 23.34 8.98 -0.12
C GLU A 159 21.82 9.12 -0.15
N ILE A 160 21.10 8.00 0.04
CA ILE A 160 19.65 8.04 0.24
C ILE A 160 19.42 8.52 1.68
N PRO A 161 18.75 9.67 1.90
CA PRO A 161 18.50 10.14 3.25
C PRO A 161 17.68 9.11 4.04
N PRO A 162 17.92 8.95 5.35
CA PRO A 162 17.39 7.83 6.14
C PRO A 162 15.86 7.74 6.19
N GLU A 163 15.17 8.86 5.98
CA GLU A 163 13.71 8.96 5.93
C GLU A 163 13.10 8.49 4.59
N TYR A 164 13.92 8.25 3.56
CA TYR A 164 13.48 7.81 2.24
C TYR A 164 13.92 6.37 1.91
N SER A 165 13.06 5.64 1.21
CA SER A 165 13.41 4.32 0.64
C SER A 165 14.07 4.39 -0.74
N ARG A 166 14.00 5.57 -1.37
CA ARG A 166 14.63 5.90 -2.65
C ARG A 166 14.92 7.40 -2.73
N TRP A 167 15.96 7.78 -3.45
CA TRP A 167 16.29 9.17 -3.66
C TRP A 167 16.72 9.42 -5.11
N GLY A 168 16.34 10.56 -5.65
CA GLY A 168 16.57 10.94 -7.04
C GLY A 168 15.95 12.29 -7.37
N SER A 169 16.06 12.72 -8.62
CA SER A 169 15.61 14.04 -9.07
C SER A 169 14.12 14.30 -8.79
N PHE A 170 13.25 13.29 -8.96
CA PHE A 170 11.83 13.43 -8.65
C PHE A 170 11.57 13.60 -7.15
N ASN A 171 12.34 12.94 -6.28
CA ASN A 171 12.24 13.16 -4.84
C ASN A 171 12.68 14.58 -4.47
N GLN A 172 13.80 15.06 -5.02
CA GLN A 172 14.28 16.42 -4.80
C GLN A 172 13.25 17.48 -5.25
N LEU A 173 12.58 17.25 -6.38
CA LEU A 173 11.51 18.12 -6.85
C LEU A 173 10.28 18.09 -5.93
N ILE A 174 9.88 16.90 -5.46
CA ILE A 174 8.79 16.75 -4.50
C ILE A 174 9.10 17.52 -3.22
N GLU A 175 10.32 17.41 -2.69
CA GLU A 175 10.72 18.11 -1.47
C GLU A 175 10.75 19.62 -1.66
N HIS A 176 11.28 20.12 -2.78
CA HIS A 176 11.22 21.54 -3.09
C HIS A 176 9.77 22.06 -3.16
N ASN A 177 8.86 21.26 -3.72
CA ASN A 177 7.45 21.60 -3.76
C ASN A 177 6.80 21.52 -2.37
N ASN A 178 7.18 20.55 -1.54
CA ASN A 178 6.73 20.43 -0.16
C ASN A 178 7.15 21.64 0.67
N ASP A 179 8.37 22.14 0.50
CA ASP A 179 8.83 23.39 1.16
C ASP A 179 7.95 24.59 0.79
N ALA A 180 7.63 24.74 -0.50
CA ALA A 180 6.75 25.82 -0.96
C ALA A 180 5.33 25.67 -0.41
N LEU A 181 4.78 24.45 -0.41
CA LEU A 181 3.46 24.15 0.14
C LEU A 181 3.42 24.36 1.66
N HIS A 182 4.48 24.00 2.38
CA HIS A 182 4.63 24.23 3.82
C HIS A 182 4.49 25.71 4.14
N VAL A 183 5.21 26.57 3.42
CA VAL A 183 5.13 28.03 3.60
C VAL A 183 3.70 28.55 3.38
N ILE A 184 3.02 28.05 2.34
CA ILE A 184 1.64 28.45 2.02
C ILE A 184 0.69 28.00 3.14
N ALA A 185 0.79 26.74 3.57
CA ALA A 185 -0.08 26.15 4.59
C ALA A 185 0.14 26.80 5.96
N GLU A 186 1.38 27.05 6.36
CA GLU A 186 1.69 27.81 7.58
C GLU A 186 1.12 29.22 7.54
N LYS A 187 1.27 29.91 6.41
CA LYS A 187 0.72 31.26 6.24
C LYS A 187 -0.82 31.23 6.36
N ALA A 188 -1.47 30.24 5.74
CA ALA A 188 -2.92 30.07 5.84
C ALA A 188 -3.34 29.83 7.30
N ALA A 189 -2.66 28.95 8.03
CA ALA A 189 -2.94 28.66 9.44
C ALA A 189 -2.74 29.86 10.38
N LYS A 190 -1.76 30.72 10.09
CA LYS A 190 -1.48 31.94 10.88
C LYS A 190 -2.38 33.13 10.51
N THR A 191 -3.04 33.07 9.34
CA THR A 191 -3.89 34.16 8.85
C THR A 191 -5.32 33.98 9.34
N LYS A 192 -5.87 34.98 10.01
CA LYS A 192 -7.31 35.02 10.34
C LYS A 192 -8.11 35.34 9.08
N ALA A 193 -8.43 34.30 8.30
CA ALA A 193 -9.36 34.40 7.18
C ALA A 193 -10.80 34.55 7.69
N ASP A 194 -11.59 35.43 7.08
CA ASP A 194 -13.03 35.45 7.30
C ASP A 194 -13.67 34.28 6.53
N PRO A 195 -14.30 33.31 7.22
CA PRO A 195 -14.88 32.13 6.57
C PRO A 195 -15.96 32.46 5.53
N LYS A 196 -16.56 33.66 5.58
CA LYS A 196 -17.57 34.07 4.60
C LYS A 196 -16.96 34.52 3.28
N THR A 197 -15.74 35.04 3.30
CA THR A 197 -15.08 35.63 2.13
C THR A 197 -13.91 34.81 1.63
N ALA A 198 -13.28 34.00 2.48
CA ALA A 198 -12.17 33.12 2.13
C ALA A 198 -12.28 31.73 2.81
N PRO A 199 -13.38 30.98 2.60
CA PRO A 199 -13.60 29.68 3.24
C PRO A 199 -12.51 28.65 2.93
N GLU A 200 -11.97 28.64 1.70
CA GLU A 200 -10.94 27.66 1.33
C GLU A 200 -9.60 27.92 2.03
N MET A 201 -9.24 29.18 2.26
CA MET A 201 -8.03 29.52 3.02
C MET A 201 -8.15 29.07 4.48
N GLN A 202 -9.33 29.26 5.08
CA GLN A 202 -9.59 28.80 6.45
C GLN A 202 -9.52 27.26 6.53
N LYS A 203 -10.16 26.53 5.60
CA LYS A 203 -10.08 25.06 5.58
C LYS A 203 -8.64 24.56 5.47
N VAL A 204 -7.83 25.13 4.58
CA VAL A 204 -6.42 24.75 4.42
C VAL A 204 -5.63 25.03 5.71
N GLY A 205 -5.81 26.22 6.29
CA GLY A 205 -5.15 26.60 7.53
C GLY A 205 -5.51 25.69 8.70
N ASP A 206 -6.81 25.43 8.90
CA ASP A 206 -7.30 24.59 9.99
C ASP A 206 -6.90 23.12 9.81
N TYR A 207 -6.96 22.59 8.58
CA TYR A 207 -6.52 21.22 8.28
C TYR A 207 -5.03 21.05 8.57
N TYR A 208 -4.19 21.97 8.10
CA TYR A 208 -2.76 21.96 8.40
C TYR A 208 -2.49 22.07 9.90
N ALA A 209 -3.13 23.02 10.59
CA ALA A 209 -2.97 23.20 12.03
C ALA A 209 -3.39 21.95 12.83
N SER A 210 -4.44 21.24 12.39
CA SER A 210 -4.90 20.02 13.04
C SER A 210 -3.86 18.89 13.00
N GLY A 211 -3.08 18.79 11.91
CA GLY A 211 -1.99 17.82 11.79
C GLY A 211 -0.75 18.21 12.58
N MET A 212 -0.53 19.51 12.80
CA MET A 212 0.65 20.01 13.52
C MET A 212 0.48 20.07 15.05
N ASP A 213 -0.74 19.92 15.58
CA ASP A 213 -0.98 19.91 17.03
C ASP A 213 -0.70 18.53 17.65
N GLU A 214 0.58 18.14 17.63
CA GLU A 214 1.06 16.87 18.21
C GLU A 214 0.68 16.73 19.69
N LYS A 215 0.65 17.84 20.45
CA LYS A 215 0.30 17.83 21.87
C LYS A 215 -1.13 17.34 22.06
N THR A 216 -2.08 17.87 21.29
CA THR A 216 -3.48 17.45 21.36
C THR A 216 -3.64 16.03 20.84
N ILE A 217 -2.97 15.66 19.74
CA ILE A 217 -2.98 14.29 19.20
C ILE A 217 -2.50 13.28 20.26
N GLU A 218 -1.37 13.53 20.91
CA GLU A 218 -0.81 12.67 21.96
C GLU A 218 -1.70 12.59 23.20
N ALA A 219 -2.39 13.68 23.56
CA ALA A 219 -3.34 13.69 24.68
C ALA A 219 -4.64 12.93 24.36
N MET A 220 -5.09 12.96 23.11
CA MET A 220 -6.29 12.26 22.66
C MET A 220 -6.08 10.75 22.54
N ARG A 221 -4.86 10.29 22.20
CA ARG A 221 -4.55 8.87 22.01
C ARG A 221 -5.58 8.23 21.05
N THR A 222 -6.10 7.06 21.41
CA THR A 222 -7.08 6.30 20.62
C THR A 222 -8.53 6.75 20.84
N LYS A 223 -8.79 7.79 21.66
CA LYS A 223 -10.18 8.23 21.97
C LYS A 223 -11.02 8.52 20.72
N PRO A 224 -10.51 9.19 19.68
CA PRO A 224 -11.29 9.45 18.46
C PRO A 224 -11.73 8.17 17.71
N LEU A 225 -11.13 7.02 18.01
CA LEU A 225 -11.43 5.75 17.35
C LEU A 225 -12.48 4.92 18.09
N GLN A 226 -12.84 5.30 19.31
CA GLN A 226 -13.61 4.44 20.19
C GLN A 226 -15.02 4.14 19.69
N ASP A 227 -15.66 5.08 19.01
CA ASP A 227 -17.00 4.88 18.45
C ASP A 227 -16.97 3.80 17.35
N GLU A 228 -15.97 3.86 16.46
CA GLU A 228 -15.78 2.89 15.39
C GLU A 228 -15.34 1.51 15.93
N LEU A 229 -14.41 1.49 16.89
CA LEU A 229 -14.00 0.25 17.56
C LEU A 229 -15.19 -0.38 18.32
N SER A 230 -16.05 0.42 18.92
CA SER A 230 -17.26 -0.06 19.61
C SER A 230 -18.28 -0.67 18.65
N LYS A 231 -18.46 -0.12 17.44
CA LYS A 231 -19.31 -0.74 16.40
C LYS A 231 -18.80 -2.13 16.05
N ILE A 232 -17.49 -2.23 15.80
CA ILE A 232 -16.81 -3.49 15.49
C ILE A 232 -16.93 -4.49 16.67
N ASP A 233 -16.73 -4.05 17.90
CA ASP A 233 -16.84 -4.93 19.07
C ASP A 233 -18.28 -5.43 19.31
N ASN A 234 -19.28 -4.69 18.85
CA ASN A 234 -20.70 -5.01 19.01
C ASN A 234 -21.29 -5.88 17.89
N LEU A 235 -20.57 -6.17 16.81
CA LEU A 235 -21.07 -7.09 15.78
C LEU A 235 -21.43 -8.43 16.42
N LYS A 236 -22.46 -9.13 15.96
CA LYS A 236 -22.92 -10.41 16.54
C LYS A 236 -22.91 -11.54 15.54
N ASP A 237 -23.17 -11.20 14.28
CA ASP A 237 -23.28 -12.17 13.20
C ASP A 237 -22.72 -11.61 11.90
N ARG A 238 -22.89 -12.40 10.85
CA ARG A 238 -22.40 -12.09 9.51
C ARG A 238 -23.11 -10.89 8.88
N GLN A 239 -24.38 -10.65 9.19
CA GLN A 239 -25.11 -9.51 8.64
C GLN A 239 -24.59 -8.20 9.23
N ASP A 240 -24.26 -8.20 10.52
CA ASP A 240 -23.61 -7.07 11.16
C ASP A 240 -22.26 -6.76 10.48
N VAL A 241 -21.48 -7.79 10.15
CA VAL A 241 -20.21 -7.59 9.44
C VAL A 241 -20.41 -6.96 8.04
N LEU A 242 -21.42 -7.38 7.28
CA LEU A 242 -21.70 -6.77 5.97
C LEU A 242 -22.10 -5.29 6.09
N LYS A 243 -22.93 -4.95 7.09
CA LYS A 243 -23.30 -3.56 7.38
C LYS A 243 -22.10 -2.73 7.80
N GLU A 244 -21.20 -3.30 8.59
CA GLU A 244 -19.98 -2.62 9.03
C GLU A 244 -19.04 -2.37 7.86
N ILE A 245 -18.85 -3.35 6.95
CA ILE A 245 -18.07 -3.15 5.72
C ILE A 245 -18.65 -2.00 4.89
N ALA A 246 -19.97 -1.96 4.73
CA ALA A 246 -20.63 -0.87 4.00
C ALA A 246 -20.40 0.49 4.68
N HIS A 247 -20.57 0.56 6.01
CA HIS A 247 -20.28 1.77 6.80
C HIS A 247 -18.83 2.23 6.64
N LEU A 248 -17.86 1.32 6.79
CA LEU A 248 -16.45 1.62 6.61
C LEU A 248 -16.14 2.19 5.22
N HIS A 249 -16.73 1.64 4.15
CA HIS A 249 -16.60 2.22 2.82
C HIS A 249 -17.15 3.64 2.71
N THR A 250 -18.23 3.98 3.44
CA THR A 250 -18.78 5.35 3.43
C THR A 250 -17.85 6.39 4.07
N ILE A 251 -16.96 5.96 4.97
CA ILE A 251 -15.98 6.82 5.64
C ILE A 251 -14.55 6.66 5.05
N GLY A 252 -14.43 6.01 3.89
CA GLY A 252 -13.15 5.86 3.18
C GLY A 252 -12.24 4.74 3.69
N VAL A 253 -12.74 3.84 4.54
CA VAL A 253 -12.01 2.67 5.03
C VAL A 253 -12.31 1.47 4.15
N ASN A 254 -11.35 1.05 3.32
CA ASN A 254 -11.50 -0.08 2.40
C ASN A 254 -11.39 -1.43 3.14
N ALA A 255 -12.52 -2.05 3.44
CA ALA A 255 -12.58 -3.34 4.11
C ALA A 255 -12.86 -4.47 3.11
N PHE A 256 -11.97 -5.47 3.06
CA PHE A 256 -12.00 -6.65 2.16
C PHE A 256 -11.83 -6.36 0.66
N PHE A 257 -12.41 -5.29 0.14
CA PHE A 257 -12.31 -4.87 -1.26
C PHE A 257 -12.38 -3.35 -1.32
N ASN A 258 -12.06 -2.77 -2.47
CA ASN A 258 -12.31 -1.33 -2.66
C ASN A 258 -13.61 -1.16 -3.44
N PHE A 259 -14.39 -0.17 -3.04
CA PHE A 259 -15.66 0.15 -3.68
C PHE A 259 -15.82 1.65 -3.82
N GLY A 260 -16.24 2.11 -4.99
CA GLY A 260 -16.42 3.54 -5.25
C GLY A 260 -17.09 3.81 -6.58
N SER A 261 -17.22 5.08 -6.92
CA SER A 261 -17.66 5.52 -8.25
C SER A 261 -16.46 5.81 -9.15
N GLY A 262 -16.56 5.42 -10.41
CA GLY A 262 -15.63 5.85 -11.45
C GLY A 262 -16.29 5.83 -12.82
N GLN A 263 -15.62 6.44 -13.80
CA GLN A 263 -16.11 6.45 -15.19
C GLN A 263 -16.23 5.03 -15.72
N ASP A 264 -17.27 4.75 -16.51
CA ASP A 264 -17.40 3.49 -17.22
C ASP A 264 -16.33 3.42 -18.34
N ASP A 265 -15.43 2.44 -18.27
CA ASP A 265 -14.33 2.28 -19.24
C ASP A 265 -14.80 2.16 -20.70
N LYS A 266 -16.07 1.77 -20.93
CA LYS A 266 -16.69 1.68 -22.27
C LYS A 266 -17.67 2.81 -22.58
N ASP A 267 -17.99 3.67 -21.62
CA ASP A 267 -18.80 4.86 -21.80
C ASP A 267 -18.35 5.96 -20.83
N SER A 268 -17.30 6.70 -21.23
CA SER A 268 -16.71 7.76 -20.40
C SER A 268 -17.64 8.95 -20.12
N THR A 269 -18.88 8.94 -20.64
CA THR A 269 -19.90 9.94 -20.31
C THR A 269 -20.72 9.56 -19.07
N ARG A 270 -20.50 8.37 -18.51
CA ARG A 270 -21.22 7.84 -17.36
C ARG A 270 -20.29 7.49 -16.21
N GLU A 271 -20.78 7.73 -15.01
CA GLU A 271 -20.24 7.18 -13.77
C GLU A 271 -20.95 5.86 -13.43
N ILE A 272 -20.19 4.89 -12.96
CA ILE A 272 -20.68 3.59 -12.52
C ILE A 272 -20.04 3.23 -11.17
N ALA A 273 -20.76 2.44 -10.36
CA ALA A 273 -20.16 1.82 -9.18
C ALA A 273 -19.14 0.74 -9.63
N GLN A 274 -17.97 0.75 -9.00
CA GLN A 274 -16.85 -0.13 -9.30
C GLN A 274 -16.42 -0.85 -8.02
N ALA A 275 -16.30 -2.17 -8.11
CA ALA A 275 -15.72 -3.03 -7.08
C ALA A 275 -14.40 -3.61 -7.60
N VAL A 276 -13.31 -3.45 -6.85
CA VAL A 276 -11.99 -3.99 -7.20
C VAL A 276 -11.39 -4.74 -6.03
N GLN A 277 -10.53 -5.73 -6.33
CA GLN A 277 -9.86 -6.52 -5.29
C GLN A 277 -9.09 -5.60 -4.32
N GLY A 278 -9.10 -5.96 -3.04
CA GLY A 278 -8.48 -5.20 -1.97
C GLY A 278 -8.32 -6.05 -0.72
N GLY A 279 -8.32 -5.40 0.44
CA GLY A 279 -8.31 -6.09 1.74
C GLY A 279 -6.98 -6.75 2.11
N LEU A 280 -5.87 -6.32 1.50
CA LEU A 280 -4.52 -6.78 1.83
C LEU A 280 -3.75 -5.68 2.55
N GLY A 281 -3.11 -6.01 3.68
CA GLY A 281 -2.22 -5.10 4.41
C GLY A 281 -0.83 -4.95 3.80
N MET A 282 -0.41 -5.87 2.92
CA MET A 282 0.85 -5.80 2.17
C MET A 282 0.59 -5.42 0.69
N PRO A 283 1.58 -4.83 -0.01
CA PRO A 283 1.33 -4.14 -1.28
C PRO A 283 0.88 -5.01 -2.46
N ASP A 284 1.03 -6.33 -2.37
CA ASP A 284 0.72 -7.26 -3.45
C ASP A 284 0.41 -8.66 -2.92
N ARG A 285 -0.38 -9.43 -3.68
CA ARG A 285 -0.71 -10.83 -3.35
C ARG A 285 0.53 -11.72 -3.21
N ASP A 286 1.60 -11.44 -3.96
CA ASP A 286 2.78 -12.29 -4.01
C ASP A 286 3.53 -12.31 -2.67
N TYR A 287 3.42 -11.26 -1.86
CA TYR A 287 3.98 -11.24 -0.51
C TYR A 287 3.34 -12.28 0.42
N TYR A 288 2.10 -12.69 0.14
CA TYR A 288 1.41 -13.74 0.86
C TYR A 288 1.69 -15.13 0.27
N THR A 289 1.79 -15.23 -1.05
CA THR A 289 1.80 -16.54 -1.73
C THR A 289 3.18 -17.09 -2.07
N LYS A 290 4.23 -16.26 -2.15
CA LYS A 290 5.59 -16.75 -2.44
C LYS A 290 6.22 -17.42 -1.23
N ASP A 291 6.97 -18.50 -1.51
CA ASP A 291 7.63 -19.33 -0.49
C ASP A 291 9.12 -19.01 -0.31
N ASP A 292 9.64 -17.97 -0.95
CA ASP A 292 11.02 -17.54 -0.78
C ASP A 292 11.26 -16.93 0.62
N ASP A 293 12.52 -16.95 1.05
CA ASP A 293 12.93 -16.49 2.38
C ASP A 293 12.63 -15.01 2.64
N ALA A 294 12.66 -14.16 1.61
CA ALA A 294 12.37 -12.73 1.77
C ALA A 294 10.87 -12.54 2.05
N SER A 295 10.01 -13.23 1.31
CA SER A 295 8.56 -13.22 1.52
C SER A 295 8.17 -13.79 2.89
N LYS A 296 8.80 -14.88 3.33
CA LYS A 296 8.61 -15.44 4.70
C LYS A 296 8.97 -14.42 5.78
N LYS A 297 10.16 -13.83 5.69
CA LYS A 297 10.62 -12.79 6.63
C LYS A 297 9.70 -11.58 6.66
N LEU A 298 9.15 -11.16 5.52
CA LEU A 298 8.21 -10.05 5.47
C LEU A 298 6.89 -10.40 6.16
N ARG A 299 6.35 -11.60 5.97
CA ARG A 299 5.14 -12.06 6.69
C ARG A 299 5.37 -12.09 8.20
N ASP A 300 6.53 -12.55 8.64
CA ASP A 300 6.90 -12.53 10.06
C ASP A 300 6.95 -11.09 10.61
N ALA A 301 7.56 -10.16 9.87
CA ALA A 301 7.61 -8.75 10.22
C ALA A 301 6.20 -8.11 10.24
N TYR A 302 5.34 -8.46 9.28
CA TYR A 302 3.96 -8.02 9.22
C TYR A 302 3.14 -8.50 10.42
N VAL A 303 3.25 -9.78 10.79
CA VAL A 303 2.63 -10.31 12.02
C VAL A 303 3.15 -9.58 13.26
N GLY A 304 4.45 -9.31 13.33
CA GLY A 304 5.05 -8.53 14.40
C GLY A 304 4.50 -7.10 14.47
N HIS A 305 4.29 -6.45 13.33
CA HIS A 305 3.69 -5.12 13.25
C HIS A 305 2.23 -5.13 13.73
N VAL A 306 1.39 -6.03 13.18
CA VAL A 306 -0.02 -6.14 13.57
C VAL A 306 -0.17 -6.49 15.05
N THR A 307 0.69 -7.36 15.58
CA THR A 307 0.74 -7.66 17.03
C THR A 307 0.95 -6.39 17.85
N LYS A 308 1.94 -5.56 17.48
CA LYS A 308 2.20 -4.29 18.17
C LYS A 308 1.00 -3.34 18.10
N MET A 309 0.37 -3.21 16.94
CA MET A 309 -0.81 -2.34 16.77
C MET A 309 -1.98 -2.80 17.67
N LEU A 310 -2.27 -4.11 17.71
CA LEU A 310 -3.31 -4.65 18.58
C LEU A 310 -2.97 -4.49 20.07
N THR A 311 -1.69 -4.62 20.45
CA THR A 311 -1.25 -4.34 21.82
C THR A 311 -1.41 -2.86 22.18
N LEU A 312 -1.12 -1.94 21.26
CA LEU A 312 -1.35 -0.51 21.47
C LEU A 312 -2.84 -0.17 21.63
N LEU A 313 -3.74 -0.98 21.05
CA LEU A 313 -5.18 -0.89 21.25
C LEU A 313 -5.67 -1.55 22.56
N GLY A 314 -4.77 -2.13 23.36
CA GLY A 314 -5.08 -2.68 24.68
C GLY A 314 -5.22 -4.20 24.76
N GLU A 315 -4.94 -4.95 23.68
CA GLU A 315 -4.89 -6.41 23.77
C GLU A 315 -3.62 -6.90 24.48
N SER A 316 -3.71 -8.02 25.21
CA SER A 316 -2.51 -8.67 25.75
C SER A 316 -1.59 -9.12 24.60
N ALA A 317 -0.28 -9.13 24.83
CA ALA A 317 0.68 -9.51 23.80
C ALA A 317 0.43 -10.92 23.23
N GLU A 318 0.01 -11.86 24.08
CA GLU A 318 -0.30 -13.24 23.69
C GLU A 318 -1.53 -13.29 22.79
N LYS A 319 -2.60 -12.57 23.16
CA LYS A 319 -3.83 -12.50 22.39
C LYS A 319 -3.61 -11.76 21.06
N ALA A 320 -2.93 -10.62 21.10
CA ALA A 320 -2.56 -9.83 19.93
C ALA A 320 -1.75 -10.67 18.93
N GLY A 321 -0.78 -11.46 19.40
CA GLY A 321 0.02 -12.33 18.54
C GLY A 321 -0.79 -13.46 17.90
N ALA A 322 -1.75 -14.02 18.63
CA ALA A 322 -2.67 -15.02 18.09
C ALA A 322 -3.62 -14.43 17.04
N ASP A 323 -4.17 -13.24 17.29
CA ASP A 323 -5.10 -12.58 16.38
C ASP A 323 -4.38 -12.01 15.14
N ALA A 324 -3.15 -11.50 15.27
CA ALA A 324 -2.30 -11.11 14.14
C ALA A 324 -2.06 -12.26 13.15
N LYS A 325 -1.82 -13.49 13.65
CA LYS A 325 -1.70 -14.69 12.80
C LYS A 325 -2.99 -15.03 12.07
N LYS A 326 -4.15 -14.84 12.73
CA LYS A 326 -5.46 -15.05 12.09
C LYS A 326 -5.73 -14.01 11.01
N ILE A 327 -5.34 -12.75 11.24
CA ILE A 327 -5.42 -11.68 10.25
C ILE A 327 -4.56 -12.04 9.04
N LEU A 328 -3.29 -12.42 9.23
CA LEU A 328 -2.44 -12.87 8.12
C LEU A 328 -3.07 -14.05 7.36
N ALA A 329 -3.65 -15.03 8.06
CA ALA A 329 -4.30 -16.17 7.42
C ALA A 329 -5.53 -15.75 6.58
N LEU A 330 -6.35 -14.82 7.08
CA LEU A 330 -7.48 -14.26 6.35
C LEU A 330 -7.00 -13.50 5.11
N GLU A 331 -6.04 -12.60 5.25
CA GLU A 331 -5.47 -11.85 4.12
C GLU A 331 -4.80 -12.77 3.10
N THR A 332 -4.15 -13.85 3.54
CA THR A 332 -3.58 -14.85 2.63
C THR A 332 -4.66 -15.53 1.80
N SER A 333 -5.84 -15.81 2.37
CA SER A 333 -6.97 -16.36 1.61
C SER A 333 -7.51 -15.37 0.55
N LEU A 334 -7.55 -14.07 0.88
CA LEU A 334 -7.91 -13.01 -0.07
C LEU A 334 -6.86 -12.88 -1.19
N ALA A 335 -5.57 -12.93 -0.83
CA ALA A 335 -4.46 -12.87 -1.77
C ALA A 335 -4.45 -14.06 -2.74
N GLN A 336 -4.82 -15.26 -2.27
CA GLN A 336 -4.94 -16.43 -3.13
C GLN A 336 -6.03 -16.26 -4.20
N ALA A 337 -7.16 -15.66 -3.84
CA ALA A 337 -8.26 -15.36 -4.78
C ALA A 337 -8.00 -14.14 -5.68
N SER A 338 -7.04 -13.28 -5.30
CA SER A 338 -6.70 -12.06 -6.02
C SER A 338 -5.99 -12.34 -7.35
N ARG A 339 -6.26 -11.53 -8.38
CA ARG A 339 -5.53 -11.56 -9.65
C ARG A 339 -4.11 -11.05 -9.48
N THR A 340 -3.19 -11.60 -10.26
CA THR A 340 -1.80 -11.13 -10.36
C THR A 340 -1.72 -9.74 -10.99
N ARG A 341 -0.62 -9.03 -10.75
CA ARG A 341 -0.34 -7.73 -11.39
C ARG A 341 -0.34 -7.79 -12.92
N VAL A 342 -0.01 -8.94 -13.50
CA VAL A 342 -0.02 -9.12 -14.96
C VAL A 342 -1.46 -9.22 -15.46
N GLU A 343 -2.30 -10.00 -14.79
CA GLU A 343 -3.72 -10.14 -15.13
C GLU A 343 -4.49 -8.82 -14.94
N LEU A 344 -4.16 -8.03 -13.92
CA LEU A 344 -4.75 -6.72 -13.68
C LEU A 344 -4.44 -5.68 -14.76
N ARG A 345 -3.46 -5.93 -15.64
CA ARG A 345 -3.12 -5.02 -16.75
C ARG A 345 -3.95 -5.25 -18.02
N ASP A 346 -4.81 -6.27 -18.04
CA ASP A 346 -5.70 -6.54 -19.17
C ASP A 346 -7.05 -5.82 -18.95
N PRO A 347 -7.28 -4.63 -19.54
CA PRO A 347 -8.51 -3.88 -19.28
C PRO A 347 -9.76 -4.63 -19.76
N GLN A 348 -9.66 -5.47 -20.79
CA GLN A 348 -10.81 -6.19 -21.32
C GLN A 348 -11.24 -7.32 -20.38
N LYS A 349 -10.28 -8.05 -19.77
CA LYS A 349 -10.59 -9.08 -18.78
C LYS A 349 -11.04 -8.52 -17.44
N ASN A 350 -10.65 -7.29 -17.11
CA ASN A 350 -11.04 -6.64 -15.86
C ASN A 350 -12.37 -5.88 -15.96
N TYR A 351 -12.86 -5.58 -17.17
CA TYR A 351 -14.18 -4.99 -17.38
C TYR A 351 -15.31 -6.04 -17.32
N ASN A 352 -16.00 -6.12 -16.19
CA ASN A 352 -17.08 -7.09 -15.93
C ASN A 352 -18.37 -6.37 -15.51
N LYS A 353 -18.96 -5.60 -16.44
CA LYS A 353 -20.19 -4.86 -16.18
C LYS A 353 -21.38 -5.80 -16.01
N MET A 354 -22.15 -5.57 -14.95
CA MET A 354 -23.33 -6.36 -14.61
C MET A 354 -24.37 -5.48 -13.91
N THR A 355 -25.62 -5.93 -13.93
CA THR A 355 -26.72 -5.37 -13.14
C THR A 355 -26.62 -5.79 -11.67
N PRO A 356 -27.29 -5.08 -10.74
CA PRO A 356 -27.35 -5.50 -9.34
C PRO A 356 -27.86 -6.94 -9.15
N ASP A 357 -28.84 -7.37 -9.94
CA ASP A 357 -29.39 -8.73 -9.87
C ASP A 357 -28.39 -9.79 -10.34
N GLU A 358 -27.60 -9.49 -11.37
CA GLU A 358 -26.52 -10.37 -11.83
C GLU A 358 -25.38 -10.46 -10.80
N PHE A 359 -25.04 -9.33 -10.17
CA PHE A 359 -24.08 -9.30 -9.07
C PHE A 359 -24.56 -10.16 -7.89
N GLN A 360 -25.83 -10.00 -7.48
CA GLN A 360 -26.42 -10.79 -6.41
C GLN A 360 -26.33 -12.31 -6.66
N LYS A 361 -26.50 -12.74 -7.92
CA LYS A 361 -26.42 -14.17 -8.27
C LYS A 361 -25.02 -14.76 -8.06
N ILE A 362 -23.97 -13.98 -8.27
CA ILE A 362 -22.58 -14.42 -8.08
C ILE A 362 -22.07 -14.19 -6.66
N THR A 363 -22.75 -13.35 -5.88
CA THR A 363 -22.45 -13.10 -4.46
C THR A 363 -23.69 -13.35 -3.57
N PRO A 364 -24.28 -14.55 -3.58
CA PRO A 364 -25.58 -14.81 -2.95
C PRO A 364 -25.58 -14.54 -1.43
N ASP A 365 -24.42 -14.65 -0.81
CA ASP A 365 -24.28 -14.43 0.62
C ASP A 365 -23.98 -12.95 0.97
N TRP A 366 -23.64 -12.05 0.05
CA TRP A 366 -23.13 -10.70 0.37
C TRP A 366 -24.20 -9.58 0.43
N ASN A 367 -25.45 -9.91 0.72
CA ASN A 367 -26.57 -8.96 0.78
C ASN A 367 -27.29 -9.03 2.13
#